data_AF-A0A511Y4X5-F1
#
_entry.id   AF-A0A511Y4X5-F1
#
_cell.length_a   1.000
_cell.length_b   1.000
_cell.length_c   1.000
_cell.angle_alpha   90.00
_cell.angle_beta   90.00
_cell.angle_gamma   90.00
#
_symmetry.space_group_name_H-M   'P 1'
#
loop_
_entity.id
_entity.type
_entity.pdbx_description
1 polymer ?
#
loop_
_entity_poly.entity_id
_entity_poly.type
_entity_poly.pdbx_seq_one_letter_code
_entity_poly.pdbx_strand_id
1 'polypeptide(L)'
;MSLNVIDLIKGQLGPALISQAASQFGESESGISKAIGGLLPAVVGGLANNSDNPGVLDAITNASSSGILGNLVGGASSNPIISNLLTSIFGDKISGIVNAIATYAGISNNSSSSLLNLVTGATVGTIGKYATDNNLGKSGISNLLGEQKGIISSLLPAGLSLASLNLGSWFGGSSSHAEAAPRQEEPKIEVTRSTTSAGTNPDRNNNDGGGSIWKWLLPLLLLIAAAYFIWKQCEKKETTTTTTVVDSTGSTTDTAATTAPGDTSATTATTTRTDENIDLNGVMLKGYKGGMEDQMITFLKSGDYKNAADDAALKDKWYDFDHVNFKMGSSTELEAGSQGQLDNLVAILKAFPDAKIKIGGYTDKTGNEASNVKLSQARADFIKSALAKAGVGAQALGAEGYGSKFATVDAKASDAERAADRKMSVRFAK
;
A
#
# COMPACT_ATOMS: atom_id res chain seq x y z
N MET A 1 -6.02 23.49 -22.50
CA MET A 1 -6.19 22.27 -21.67
C MET A 1 -4.91 22.11 -20.88
N SER A 2 -4.94 22.21 -19.55
CA SER A 2 -3.76 22.01 -18.70
C SER A 2 -3.41 20.53 -18.70
N LEU A 3 -2.34 20.17 -19.40
CA LEU A 3 -1.76 18.83 -19.38
C LEU A 3 -1.21 18.55 -17.98
N ASN A 4 -1.71 17.50 -17.34
CA ASN A 4 -1.23 17.09 -16.03
C ASN A 4 0.04 16.26 -16.25
N VAL A 5 1.21 16.85 -15.98
CA VAL A 5 2.52 16.18 -16.09
C VAL A 5 2.53 14.87 -15.28
N ILE A 6 1.79 14.84 -14.18
CA ILE A 6 1.56 13.66 -13.36
C ILE A 6 0.84 12.53 -14.12
N ASP A 7 -0.15 12.83 -14.96
CA ASP A 7 -0.89 11.80 -15.71
C ASP A 7 -0.05 11.23 -16.86
N LEU A 8 0.83 12.04 -17.44
CA LEU A 8 1.81 11.58 -18.44
C LEU A 8 2.84 10.64 -17.80
N ILE A 9 3.32 10.98 -16.60
CA ILE A 9 4.26 10.13 -15.86
C ILE A 9 3.58 8.85 -15.37
N LYS A 10 2.34 8.93 -14.86
CA LYS A 10 1.54 7.75 -14.48
C LYS A 10 1.30 6.80 -15.67
N GLY A 11 1.14 7.34 -16.88
CA GLY A 11 1.03 6.54 -18.10
C GLY A 11 2.31 5.75 -18.45
N GLN A 12 3.49 6.30 -18.14
CA GLN A 12 4.78 5.62 -18.32
C GLN A 12 5.12 4.66 -17.17
N LEU A 13 4.70 4.98 -15.95
CA LEU A 13 4.85 4.14 -14.75
C LEU A 13 3.68 3.15 -14.61
N GLY A 14 3.27 2.55 -15.73
CA GLY A 14 2.10 1.68 -15.82
C GLY A 14 2.31 0.27 -15.24
N PRO A 15 1.29 -0.60 -15.33
CA PRO A 15 1.29 -1.94 -14.74
C PRO A 15 2.47 -2.82 -15.16
N ALA A 16 2.94 -2.68 -16.41
CA ALA A 16 4.09 -3.42 -16.92
C ALA A 16 5.38 -3.09 -16.16
N LEU A 17 5.61 -1.81 -15.83
CA LEU A 17 6.77 -1.40 -15.05
C LEU A 17 6.64 -1.84 -13.59
N ILE A 18 5.43 -1.82 -13.03
CA ILE A 18 5.16 -2.29 -11.66
C ILE A 18 5.51 -3.77 -11.55
N SER A 19 5.03 -4.60 -12.47
CA SER A 19 5.29 -6.04 -12.48
C SER A 19 6.77 -6.35 -12.73
N GLN A 20 7.40 -5.61 -13.65
CA GLN A 20 8.84 -5.75 -13.91
C GLN A 20 9.71 -5.32 -12.71
N ALA A 21 9.36 -4.22 -12.03
CA ALA A 21 10.07 -3.77 -10.85
C ALA A 21 9.84 -4.70 -9.65
N ALA A 22 8.63 -5.24 -9.49
CA ALA A 22 8.30 -6.21 -8.44
C ALA A 22 9.14 -7.48 -8.59
N SER A 23 9.18 -8.05 -9.80
CA SER A 23 10.01 -9.22 -10.09
C SER A 23 11.50 -8.94 -9.96
N GLN A 24 11.97 -7.78 -10.41
CA GLN A 24 13.39 -7.40 -10.34
C GLN A 24 13.88 -7.17 -8.90
N PHE A 25 13.05 -6.57 -8.06
CA PHE A 25 13.44 -6.22 -6.68
C PHE A 25 13.01 -7.26 -5.65
N GLY A 26 12.26 -8.29 -6.05
CA GLY A 26 11.74 -9.31 -5.13
C GLY A 26 10.71 -8.74 -4.15
N GLU A 27 9.97 -7.72 -4.57
CA GLU A 27 8.98 -7.01 -3.77
C GLU A 27 7.56 -7.28 -4.29
N SER A 28 6.53 -7.01 -3.48
CA SER A 28 5.15 -7.14 -3.93
C SER A 28 4.75 -6.04 -4.92
N GLU A 29 3.93 -6.36 -5.94
CA GLU A 29 3.40 -5.35 -6.88
C GLU A 29 2.63 -4.23 -6.16
N SER A 30 1.90 -4.57 -5.09
CA SER A 30 1.23 -3.59 -4.23
C SER A 30 2.22 -2.66 -3.53
N GLY A 31 3.32 -3.20 -3.01
CA GLY A 31 4.40 -2.43 -2.40
C GLY A 31 5.09 -1.51 -3.41
N ILE A 32 5.42 -2.01 -4.60
CA ILE A 32 5.97 -1.19 -5.70
C ILE A 32 5.01 -0.08 -6.10
N SER A 33 3.72 -0.39 -6.28
CA SER A 33 2.69 0.59 -6.63
C SER A 33 2.56 1.69 -5.58
N LYS A 34 2.51 1.32 -4.29
CA LYS A 34 2.49 2.28 -3.16
C LYS A 34 3.76 3.13 -3.11
N ALA A 35 4.92 2.52 -3.29
CA ALA A 35 6.20 3.22 -3.31
C ALA A 35 6.25 4.24 -4.44
N ILE A 36 5.86 3.87 -5.66
CA ILE A 36 5.76 4.80 -6.80
C ILE A 36 4.76 5.92 -6.50
N GLY A 37 3.61 5.60 -5.91
CA GLY A 37 2.59 6.58 -5.52
C GLY A 37 3.06 7.60 -4.48
N GLY A 38 3.98 7.21 -3.58
CA GLY A 38 4.60 8.12 -2.61
C GLY A 38 5.82 8.86 -3.15
N LEU A 39 6.62 8.20 -4.00
CA LEU A 39 7.83 8.76 -4.60
C LEU A 39 7.53 9.80 -5.66
N LEU A 40 6.48 9.62 -6.47
CA LEU A 40 6.19 10.52 -7.58
C LEU A 40 5.89 11.96 -7.10
N PRO A 41 5.02 12.20 -6.11
CA PRO A 41 4.83 13.53 -5.54
C PRO A 41 6.11 14.09 -4.90
N ALA A 42 6.91 13.25 -4.23
CA ALA A 42 8.15 13.67 -3.59
C ALA A 42 9.21 14.12 -4.62
N VAL A 43 9.37 13.38 -5.71
CA VAL A 43 10.28 13.68 -6.83
C VAL A 43 9.84 14.94 -7.56
N VAL A 44 8.57 15.04 -7.96
CA VAL A 44 8.02 16.24 -8.62
C VAL A 44 8.14 17.45 -7.70
N GLY A 45 7.85 17.27 -6.41
CA GLY A 45 8.03 18.26 -5.36
C GLY A 45 9.45 18.75 -5.21
N GLY A 46 10.42 17.83 -5.17
CA GLY A 46 11.83 18.17 -5.07
C GLY A 46 12.34 18.89 -6.33
N LEU A 47 11.94 18.45 -7.52
CA LEU A 47 12.27 19.12 -8.78
C LEU A 47 11.68 20.53 -8.81
N ALA A 48 10.42 20.68 -8.40
CA ALA A 48 9.76 21.96 -8.31
C ALA A 48 10.48 22.89 -7.33
N ASN A 49 10.75 22.44 -6.10
CA ASN A 49 11.46 23.23 -5.09
C ASN A 49 12.84 23.71 -5.56
N ASN A 50 13.48 22.95 -6.45
CA ASN A 50 14.78 23.28 -7.03
C ASN A 50 14.69 23.75 -8.50
N SER A 51 13.55 24.36 -8.90
CA SER A 51 13.29 24.83 -10.27
C SER A 51 14.33 25.81 -10.81
N ASP A 52 14.99 26.56 -9.93
CA ASP A 52 16.00 27.56 -10.29
C ASP A 52 17.44 27.02 -10.27
N ASN A 53 17.62 25.75 -9.88
CA ASN A 53 18.93 25.12 -9.81
C ASN A 53 19.40 24.72 -11.23
N PRO A 54 20.54 25.25 -11.71
CA PRO A 54 21.02 24.98 -13.06
C PRO A 54 21.30 23.49 -13.30
N GLY A 55 21.79 22.77 -12.29
CA GLY A 55 22.03 21.32 -12.39
C GLY A 55 20.75 20.49 -12.55
N VAL A 56 19.65 20.94 -11.95
CA VAL A 56 18.32 20.31 -12.12
C VAL A 56 17.80 20.56 -13.53
N LEU A 57 17.89 21.80 -14.01
CA LEU A 57 17.46 22.18 -15.35
C LEU A 57 18.29 21.48 -16.44
N ASP A 58 19.60 21.33 -16.21
CA ASP A 58 20.50 20.59 -17.09
C ASP A 58 20.17 19.10 -17.12
N ALA A 59 19.91 18.47 -15.96
CA ALA A 59 19.52 17.08 -15.91
C ALA A 59 18.21 16.81 -16.69
N ILE A 60 17.22 17.71 -16.58
CA ILE A 60 15.96 17.61 -17.31
C ILE A 60 16.17 17.79 -18.81
N THR A 61 16.91 18.82 -19.22
CA THR A 61 17.14 19.12 -20.64
C THR A 61 17.94 18.01 -21.32
N ASN A 62 18.92 17.42 -20.62
CA ASN A 62 19.77 16.36 -21.16
C ASN A 62 19.10 14.97 -21.13
N ALA A 63 18.11 14.75 -20.26
CA ALA A 63 17.48 13.43 -20.13
C ALA A 63 16.70 12.98 -21.37
N SER A 64 16.17 13.91 -22.17
CA SER A 64 15.50 13.58 -23.45
C SER A 64 16.47 13.10 -24.53
N SER A 65 17.74 13.54 -24.45
CA SER A 65 18.75 13.31 -25.48
C SER A 65 19.62 12.07 -25.19
N SER A 66 19.68 11.63 -23.94
CA SER A 66 20.65 10.62 -23.49
C SER A 66 20.12 9.19 -23.40
N GLY A 67 18.91 8.89 -23.91
CA GLY A 67 18.37 7.51 -23.89
C GLY A 67 18.21 6.92 -22.48
N ILE A 68 18.12 7.78 -21.45
CA ILE A 68 18.14 7.44 -20.03
C ILE A 68 17.04 6.44 -19.67
N LEU A 69 15.88 6.54 -20.31
CA LEU A 69 14.75 5.62 -20.11
C LEU A 69 15.09 4.17 -20.52
N GLY A 70 15.87 3.99 -21.59
CA GLY A 70 16.30 2.67 -22.06
C GLY A 70 17.32 2.01 -21.12
N ASN A 71 18.18 2.81 -20.49
CA ASN A 71 19.21 2.31 -19.56
C ASN A 71 18.70 2.11 -18.13
N LEU A 72 17.55 2.70 -17.76
CA LEU A 72 16.95 2.55 -16.42
C LEU A 72 16.20 1.22 -16.24
N VAL A 73 15.61 0.70 -17.31
CA VAL A 73 14.81 -0.55 -17.30
C VAL A 73 15.71 -1.80 -17.38
N GLY A 74 16.97 -1.64 -17.81
CA GLY A 74 17.92 -2.74 -18.00
C GLY A 74 18.67 -3.20 -16.74
N GLY A 75 18.31 -2.73 -15.54
CA GLY A 75 18.96 -3.13 -14.30
C GLY A 75 20.41 -2.63 -14.12
N ALA A 76 20.84 -1.66 -14.92
CA ALA A 76 22.12 -1.00 -14.71
C ALA A 76 22.05 -0.07 -13.50
N SER A 77 22.80 -0.45 -12.47
CA SER A 77 23.05 0.29 -11.24
C SER A 77 23.33 1.77 -11.48
N SER A 78 22.64 2.62 -10.70
CA SER A 78 23.02 4.02 -10.40
C SER A 78 23.52 4.85 -11.58
N ASN A 79 22.61 5.53 -12.27
CA ASN A 79 23.01 6.53 -13.26
C ASN A 79 23.60 7.77 -12.55
N PRO A 80 24.86 8.18 -12.82
CA PRO A 80 25.54 9.27 -12.12
C PRO A 80 24.82 10.61 -12.25
N ILE A 81 24.09 10.82 -13.36
CA ILE A 81 23.27 12.01 -13.58
C ILE A 81 22.10 12.02 -12.60
N ILE A 82 21.44 10.88 -12.40
CA ILE A 82 20.29 10.74 -11.50
C ILE A 82 20.73 10.81 -10.04
N SER A 83 21.86 10.19 -9.67
CA SER A 83 22.38 10.30 -8.31
C SER A 83 22.81 11.72 -7.97
N ASN A 84 23.49 12.43 -8.87
CA ASN A 84 23.86 13.83 -8.67
C ASN A 84 22.63 14.73 -8.58
N LEU A 85 21.61 14.45 -9.40
CA LEU A 85 20.33 15.14 -9.34
C LEU A 85 19.62 14.92 -8.01
N LEU A 86 19.53 13.67 -7.55
CA LEU A 86 18.93 13.32 -6.26
C LEU A 86 19.64 14.04 -5.12
N THR A 87 20.97 14.06 -5.11
CA THR A 87 21.75 14.79 -4.11
C THR A 87 21.52 16.30 -4.20
N SER A 88 21.39 16.85 -5.41
CA SER A 88 21.10 18.28 -5.63
C SER A 88 19.69 18.68 -5.13
N ILE A 89 18.71 17.78 -5.30
CA ILE A 89 17.32 18.03 -4.93
C ILE A 89 17.07 17.79 -3.44
N PHE A 90 17.52 16.64 -2.93
CA PHE A 90 17.16 16.11 -1.62
C PHE A 90 18.31 16.18 -0.60
N GLY A 91 19.57 16.25 -1.04
CA GLY A 91 20.74 16.25 -0.16
C GLY A 91 20.68 15.12 0.87
N ASP A 92 20.88 15.47 2.14
CA ASP A 92 20.85 14.51 3.25
C ASP A 92 19.46 13.90 3.53
N LYS A 93 18.40 14.42 2.90
CA LYS A 93 17.02 13.94 3.10
C LYS A 93 16.71 12.65 2.34
N ILE A 94 17.58 12.22 1.42
CA ILE A 94 17.40 10.97 0.65
C ILE A 94 17.17 9.79 1.59
N SER A 95 17.97 9.65 2.63
CA SER A 95 17.82 8.56 3.60
C SER A 95 16.49 8.58 4.34
N GLY A 96 15.98 9.78 4.65
CA GLY A 96 14.66 9.95 5.28
C GLY A 96 13.52 9.55 4.33
N ILE A 97 13.61 9.93 3.06
CA ILE A 97 12.64 9.57 2.02
C ILE A 97 12.64 8.06 1.78
N VAL A 98 13.81 7.46 1.61
CA VAL A 98 13.96 6.02 1.40
C VAL A 98 13.34 5.25 2.57
N ASN A 99 13.63 5.64 3.81
CA ASN A 99 13.07 4.97 4.99
C ASN A 99 11.55 5.15 5.11
N ALA A 100 11.05 6.37 4.88
CA ALA A 100 9.63 6.66 4.94
C ALA A 100 8.84 5.91 3.87
N ILE A 101 9.38 5.81 2.65
CA ILE A 101 8.77 5.07 1.55
C ILE A 101 8.84 3.57 1.80
N ALA A 102 9.98 3.04 2.25
CA ALA A 102 10.12 1.64 2.65
C ALA A 102 9.09 1.25 3.70
N THR A 103 8.93 2.07 4.74
CA THR A 103 7.94 1.86 5.81
C THR A 103 6.51 1.97 5.30
N TYR A 104 6.21 3.00 4.50
CA TYR A 104 4.87 3.24 3.97
C TYR A 104 4.41 2.15 2.99
N ALA A 105 5.30 1.75 2.10
CA ALA A 105 5.01 0.79 1.05
C ALA A 105 5.20 -0.67 1.49
N GLY A 106 5.85 -0.90 2.63
CA GLY A 106 6.18 -2.24 3.13
C GLY A 106 7.20 -2.95 2.24
N ILE A 107 8.20 -2.21 1.74
CA ILE A 107 9.30 -2.74 0.90
C ILE A 107 10.65 -2.49 1.57
N SER A 108 11.72 -3.13 1.09
CA SER A 108 13.06 -2.89 1.64
C SER A 108 13.61 -1.49 1.30
N ASN A 109 14.52 -0.99 2.15
CA ASN A 109 15.23 0.28 1.89
C ASN A 109 16.03 0.26 0.57
N ASN A 110 16.60 -0.90 0.22
CA ASN A 110 17.32 -1.07 -1.04
C ASN A 110 16.37 -0.92 -2.24
N SER A 111 15.22 -1.59 -2.20
CA SER A 111 14.19 -1.46 -3.25
C SER A 111 13.63 -0.04 -3.31
N SER A 112 13.38 0.60 -2.17
CA SER A 112 12.93 1.99 -2.14
C SER A 112 13.95 2.97 -2.72
N SER A 113 15.25 2.75 -2.52
CA SER A 113 16.32 3.56 -3.12
C SER A 113 16.40 3.35 -4.64
N SER A 114 16.32 2.10 -5.10
CA SER A 114 16.27 1.78 -6.53
C SER A 114 15.04 2.38 -7.22
N LEU A 115 13.88 2.32 -6.57
CA LEU A 115 12.65 2.94 -7.07
C LEU A 115 12.73 4.47 -7.08
N LEU A 116 13.36 5.09 -6.08
CA LEU A 116 13.58 6.54 -6.10
C LEU A 116 14.40 6.94 -7.34
N ASN A 117 15.44 6.19 -7.69
CA ASN A 117 16.21 6.41 -8.92
C ASN A 117 15.37 6.20 -10.18
N LEU A 118 14.58 5.12 -10.23
CA LEU A 118 13.70 4.80 -11.36
C LEU A 118 12.66 5.90 -11.60
N VAL A 119 11.92 6.27 -10.55
CA VAL A 119 10.88 7.30 -10.59
C VAL A 119 11.50 8.66 -10.93
N THR A 120 12.68 8.97 -10.41
CA THR A 120 13.40 10.21 -10.75
C THR A 120 13.77 10.25 -12.23
N GLY A 121 14.39 9.19 -12.75
CA GLY A 121 14.75 9.16 -14.17
C GLY A 121 13.55 9.17 -15.10
N ALA A 122 12.47 8.47 -14.75
CA ALA A 122 11.22 8.50 -15.51
C ALA A 122 10.57 9.89 -15.50
N THR A 123 10.54 10.55 -14.34
CA THR A 123 9.99 11.90 -14.18
C THR A 123 10.80 12.91 -14.99
N VAL A 124 12.12 12.91 -14.83
CA VAL A 124 13.04 13.84 -15.51
C VAL A 124 13.05 13.60 -17.01
N GLY A 125 13.06 12.34 -17.47
CA GLY A 125 12.98 11.99 -18.88
C GLY A 125 11.66 12.41 -19.52
N THR A 126 10.54 12.26 -18.79
CA THR A 126 9.21 12.68 -19.28
C THR A 126 9.10 14.20 -19.39
N ILE A 127 9.56 14.94 -18.37
CA ILE A 127 9.56 16.41 -18.38
C ILE A 127 10.53 16.92 -19.45
N GLY A 128 11.71 16.31 -19.58
CA GLY A 128 12.70 16.67 -20.60
C GLY A 128 12.18 16.43 -22.01
N LYS A 129 11.49 15.30 -22.23
CA LYS A 129 10.83 15.02 -23.51
C LYS A 129 9.75 16.06 -23.81
N TYR A 130 8.89 16.36 -22.85
CA TYR A 130 7.87 17.40 -23.00
C TYR A 130 8.48 18.77 -23.33
N ALA A 131 9.57 19.14 -22.66
CA ALA A 131 10.29 20.37 -22.93
C ALA A 131 10.87 20.40 -24.34
N THR A 132 11.45 19.29 -24.80
CA THR A 132 11.99 19.15 -26.16
C THR A 132 10.89 19.26 -27.22
N ASP A 133 9.79 18.53 -27.02
CA ASP A 133 8.64 18.49 -27.94
C ASP A 133 7.93 19.85 -28.03
N ASN A 134 8.00 20.69 -26.98
CA ASN A 134 7.40 22.04 -26.93
C ASN A 134 8.42 23.19 -27.06
N ASN A 135 9.67 22.90 -27.44
CA ASN A 135 10.75 23.90 -27.58
C ASN A 135 10.98 24.76 -26.31
N LEU A 136 10.77 24.19 -25.13
CA LEU A 136 10.97 24.86 -23.86
C LEU A 136 12.44 24.80 -23.46
N GLY A 137 13.07 25.98 -23.35
CA GLY A 137 14.38 26.12 -22.72
C GLY A 137 14.31 26.05 -21.18
N LYS A 138 15.46 26.23 -20.53
CA LYS A 138 15.61 26.21 -19.06
C LYS A 138 14.59 27.08 -18.32
N SER A 139 14.32 28.29 -18.82
CA SER A 139 13.33 29.20 -18.23
C SER A 139 11.90 28.68 -18.35
N GLY A 140 11.55 28.03 -19.46
CA GLY A 140 10.24 27.41 -19.65
C GLY A 140 10.02 26.21 -18.73
N ILE A 141 11.08 25.42 -18.51
CA ILE A 141 11.06 24.30 -17.56
C ILE A 141 10.93 24.80 -16.12
N SER A 142 11.68 25.85 -15.73
CA SER A 142 11.55 26.44 -14.39
C SER A 142 10.13 26.94 -14.14
N ASN A 143 9.52 27.63 -15.11
CA ASN A 143 8.13 28.10 -15.01
C ASN A 143 7.14 26.93 -14.86
N LEU A 144 7.27 25.89 -15.71
CA LEU A 144 6.44 24.69 -15.64
C LEU A 144 6.52 24.00 -14.27
N LEU A 145 7.73 23.86 -13.73
CA LEU A 145 7.96 23.26 -12.42
C LEU A 145 7.44 24.15 -11.27
N GLY A 146 7.60 25.47 -11.40
CA GLY A 146 7.08 26.45 -10.46
C GLY A 146 5.57 26.41 -10.33
N GLU A 147 4.85 26.27 -11.44
CA GLU A 147 3.38 26.16 -11.47
C GLU A 147 2.86 24.91 -10.73
N GLN A 148 3.64 23.82 -10.69
CA GLN A 148 3.24 22.59 -10.02
C GLN A 148 3.37 22.65 -8.49
N LYS A 149 4.14 23.60 -7.92
CA LYS A 149 4.39 23.71 -6.47
C LYS A 149 3.11 23.76 -5.62
N GLY A 150 2.05 24.38 -6.13
CA GLY A 150 0.79 24.56 -5.41
C GLY A 150 -0.08 23.30 -5.30
N ILE A 151 0.16 22.28 -6.12
CA ILE A 151 -0.71 21.09 -6.23
C ILE A 151 -0.13 19.91 -5.42
N ILE A 152 1.15 19.95 -5.08
CA ILE A 152 1.92 18.80 -4.57
C ILE A 152 1.51 18.36 -3.17
N SER A 153 1.09 19.29 -2.30
CA SER A 153 0.59 18.97 -0.95
C SER A 153 -0.71 18.14 -0.97
N SER A 154 -1.48 18.23 -2.06
CA SER A 154 -2.74 17.48 -2.25
C SER A 154 -2.56 16.10 -2.90
N LEU A 155 -1.36 15.80 -3.41
CA LEU A 155 -1.04 14.58 -4.14
C LEU A 155 -0.37 13.51 -3.28
N LEU A 156 -0.04 13.82 -2.02
CA LEU A 156 0.53 12.87 -1.09
C LEU A 156 -0.51 11.81 -0.69
N PRO A 157 -0.17 10.52 -0.76
CA PRO A 157 -1.05 9.46 -0.30
C PRO A 157 -1.38 9.59 1.20
N ALA A 158 -2.57 9.16 1.59
CA ALA A 158 -2.94 9.06 3.00
C ALA A 158 -1.96 8.13 3.74
N GLY A 159 -1.35 8.62 4.82
CA GLY A 159 -0.31 7.91 5.58
C GLY A 159 1.12 8.34 5.27
N LEU A 160 1.33 9.14 4.23
CA LEU A 160 2.59 9.83 3.96
C LEU A 160 2.43 11.31 4.24
N SER A 161 3.30 11.85 5.08
CA SER A 161 3.36 13.29 5.37
C SER A 161 4.66 13.89 4.90
N LEU A 162 4.64 15.18 4.58
CA LEU A 162 5.87 15.93 4.29
C LEU A 162 6.83 15.91 5.49
N ALA A 163 6.30 15.88 6.70
CA ALA A 163 7.09 15.75 7.92
C ALA A 163 7.81 14.38 8.00
N SER A 164 7.11 13.29 7.69
CA SER A 164 7.72 11.94 7.66
C SER A 164 8.76 11.77 6.55
N LEU A 165 8.60 12.50 5.44
CA LEU A 165 9.60 12.57 4.38
C LEU A 165 10.75 13.55 4.69
N ASN A 166 10.71 14.24 5.83
CA ASN A 166 11.63 15.33 6.19
C ASN A 166 11.66 16.49 5.16
N LEU A 167 10.54 16.67 4.44
CA LEU A 167 10.31 17.70 3.41
C LEU A 167 9.43 18.85 3.93
N GLY A 168 9.14 18.91 5.23
CA GLY A 168 8.28 19.94 5.83
C GLY A 168 8.74 21.38 5.53
N SER A 169 10.05 21.59 5.30
CA SER A 169 10.63 22.89 4.94
C SER A 169 10.32 23.35 3.51
N TRP A 170 9.90 22.46 2.61
CA TRP A 170 9.74 22.78 1.18
C TRP A 170 8.35 23.27 0.79
N PHE A 171 7.32 22.88 1.53
CA PHE A 171 5.92 23.14 1.15
C PHE A 171 5.15 23.95 2.19
N GLY A 172 5.85 24.65 3.09
CA GLY A 172 5.24 25.66 3.94
C GLY A 172 4.10 25.15 4.80
N GLY A 173 4.35 24.12 5.62
CA GLY A 173 3.51 23.84 6.78
C GLY A 173 4.14 24.54 7.98
N SER A 174 3.42 25.50 8.56
CA SER A 174 3.79 26.23 9.77
C SER A 174 4.48 25.32 10.79
N SER A 175 5.81 25.41 10.85
CA SER A 175 6.56 25.03 12.03
C SER A 175 6.13 26.01 13.10
N SER A 176 5.28 25.56 14.02
CA SER A 176 5.24 26.13 15.35
C SER A 176 6.63 25.93 15.95
N HIS A 177 7.53 26.85 15.62
CA HIS A 177 8.63 27.20 16.50
C HIS A 177 7.97 27.62 17.80
N ALA A 178 7.91 26.70 18.77
CA ALA A 178 7.94 27.07 20.17
C ALA A 178 9.34 27.64 20.45
N GLU A 179 9.63 28.79 19.84
CA GLU A 179 10.76 29.62 20.18
C GLU A 179 10.26 30.55 21.27
N ALA A 180 10.73 30.26 22.48
CA ALA A 180 10.48 31.05 23.67
C ALA A 180 11.04 32.47 23.45
N ALA A 181 10.17 33.42 23.10
CA ALA A 181 10.47 34.83 23.19
C ALA A 181 10.34 35.30 24.65
N PRO A 182 11.16 36.28 25.08
CA PRO A 182 11.52 36.51 26.47
C PRO A 182 10.41 37.21 27.27
N ARG A 183 10.41 36.95 28.58
CA ARG A 183 9.63 37.70 29.57
C ARG A 183 10.06 39.17 29.52
N GLN A 184 9.15 40.05 29.18
CA GLN A 184 9.24 41.47 29.52
C GLN A 184 8.57 41.66 30.88
N GLU A 185 9.39 41.94 31.89
CA GLU A 185 8.99 42.66 33.08
C GLU A 185 8.62 44.09 32.69
N GLU A 186 7.53 44.64 33.21
CA GLU A 186 7.32 46.07 33.42
C GLU A 186 6.10 46.29 34.36
N PRO A 187 5.96 47.46 35.01
CA PRO A 187 6.06 47.54 36.48
C PRO A 187 4.73 47.86 37.18
N LYS A 188 4.76 47.70 38.52
CA LYS A 188 3.73 48.18 39.46
C LYS A 188 3.48 49.69 39.29
N ILE A 189 2.20 50.06 39.18
CA ILE A 189 1.67 51.33 39.70
C ILE A 189 0.36 51.00 40.44
N GLU A 190 0.29 51.47 41.68
CA GLU A 190 -0.82 51.35 42.61
C GLU A 190 -1.65 52.66 42.61
N VAL A 191 -2.84 52.62 43.24
CA VAL A 191 -3.70 53.76 43.66
C VAL A 191 -4.62 54.29 42.52
N THR A 192 -5.96 54.38 42.60
CA THR A 192 -6.89 54.68 43.70
C THR A 192 -8.33 54.26 43.32
N ARG A 193 -9.16 54.03 44.34
CA ARG A 193 -10.57 53.60 44.30
C ARG A 193 -11.52 54.82 44.33
N SER A 194 -12.57 54.89 43.49
CA SER A 194 -13.80 55.66 43.77
C SER A 194 -14.99 55.41 42.80
N THR A 195 -16.09 54.93 43.41
CA THR A 195 -17.54 55.30 43.23
C THR A 195 -18.32 55.08 41.91
N THR A 196 -19.15 54.03 41.94
CA THR A 196 -20.59 53.89 41.60
C THR A 196 -21.30 54.86 40.63
N SER A 197 -22.07 54.33 39.65
CA SER A 197 -23.55 54.40 39.60
C SER A 197 -24.18 53.78 38.32
N ALA A 198 -25.16 52.92 38.55
CA ALA A 198 -26.39 52.61 37.81
C ALA A 198 -26.47 52.76 36.27
N GLY A 199 -26.93 51.66 35.63
CA GLY A 199 -27.50 51.66 34.28
C GLY A 199 -28.06 50.30 33.88
N THR A 200 -29.34 50.06 34.19
CA THR A 200 -30.17 48.90 33.78
C THR A 200 -30.81 49.13 32.40
N ASN A 201 -30.76 48.14 31.49
CA ASN A 201 -31.85 47.75 30.57
C ASN A 201 -31.49 46.53 29.67
N PRO A 202 -32.46 45.82 29.04
CA PRO A 202 -32.70 44.41 29.34
C PRO A 202 -32.48 43.44 28.17
N ASP A 203 -32.71 42.18 28.51
CA ASP A 203 -32.74 40.95 27.72
C ASP A 203 -33.08 41.06 26.23
N ARG A 204 -32.21 40.45 25.41
CA ARG A 204 -32.62 39.75 24.18
C ARG A 204 -32.30 38.27 24.34
N ASN A 205 -33.33 37.54 24.76
CA ASN A 205 -33.42 36.10 24.63
C ASN A 205 -33.41 35.72 23.14
N ASN A 206 -32.44 34.93 22.72
CA ASN A 206 -32.57 34.03 21.58
C ASN A 206 -31.97 32.67 22.00
N ASN A 207 -32.85 31.68 22.10
CA ASN A 207 -32.53 30.27 22.24
C ASN A 207 -31.60 29.82 21.10
N ASP A 208 -30.57 29.04 21.43
CA ASP A 208 -30.31 27.70 20.85
C ASP A 208 -29.00 27.12 21.41
N GLY A 209 -29.04 25.89 21.94
CA GLY A 209 -27.83 25.08 22.16
C GLY A 209 -27.83 24.23 23.44
N GLY A 210 -28.21 22.96 23.30
CA GLY A 210 -28.26 21.96 24.37
C GLY A 210 -26.96 21.80 25.17
N GLY A 211 -27.11 21.85 26.49
CA GLY A 211 -26.05 21.78 27.49
C GLY A 211 -25.42 20.39 27.64
N SER A 212 -24.10 20.41 27.68
CA SER A 212 -23.16 19.30 27.60
C SER A 212 -22.98 18.56 28.95
N ILE A 213 -23.52 17.34 29.02
CA ILE A 213 -23.24 16.36 30.10
C ILE A 213 -21.85 15.73 29.88
N TRP A 214 -21.38 15.69 28.62
CA TRP A 214 -20.12 15.08 28.21
C TRP A 214 -18.86 15.82 28.65
N LYS A 215 -18.96 17.12 28.93
CA LYS A 215 -17.81 17.93 29.40
C LYS A 215 -17.29 17.53 30.78
N TRP A 216 -18.13 16.93 31.62
CA TRP A 216 -17.73 16.43 32.94
C TRP A 216 -17.46 14.92 32.98
N LEU A 217 -18.03 14.17 32.04
CA LEU A 217 -17.89 12.72 31.95
C LEU A 217 -16.55 12.28 31.32
N LEU A 218 -16.07 13.01 30.32
CA LEU A 218 -14.82 12.72 29.63
C LEU A 218 -13.57 12.82 30.53
N PRO A 219 -13.38 13.86 31.37
CA PRO A 219 -12.22 13.93 32.26
C PRO A 219 -12.27 12.87 33.37
N LEU A 220 -13.46 12.50 33.85
CA LEU A 220 -13.63 11.45 34.86
C LEU A 220 -13.24 10.07 34.28
N LEU A 221 -13.64 9.78 33.05
CA LEU A 221 -13.34 8.52 32.36
C LEU A 221 -11.85 8.41 32.03
N LEU A 222 -11.20 9.51 31.65
CA LEU A 222 -9.76 9.55 31.44
C LEU A 222 -8.95 9.36 32.73
N LEU A 223 -9.41 9.88 33.87
CA LEU A 223 -8.76 9.63 35.17
C LEU A 223 -8.87 8.16 35.59
N ILE A 224 -10.02 7.52 35.36
CA ILE A 224 -10.21 6.08 35.63
C ILE A 224 -9.32 5.23 34.72
N ALA A 225 -9.20 5.60 33.43
CA ALA A 225 -8.31 4.91 32.49
C ALA A 225 -6.83 5.07 32.86
N ALA A 226 -6.42 6.26 33.33
CA ALA A 226 -5.05 6.50 33.79
C ALA A 226 -4.72 5.71 35.07
N ALA A 227 -5.65 5.65 36.03
CA ALA A 227 -5.50 4.85 37.25
C ALA A 227 -5.37 3.34 36.93
N TYR A 228 -6.16 2.84 35.97
CA TYR A 228 -6.08 1.46 35.50
C TYR A 228 -4.73 1.15 34.82
N PHE A 229 -4.18 2.09 34.05
CA PHE A 229 -2.91 1.90 33.34
C PHE A 229 -1.70 1.88 34.30
N ILE A 230 -1.72 2.73 35.33
CA ILE A 230 -0.67 2.76 36.37
C ILE A 230 -0.72 1.49 37.23
N TRP A 231 -1.92 0.99 37.55
CA TRP A 231 -2.06 -0.25 38.29
C TRP A 231 -1.55 -1.46 37.49
N LYS A 232 -1.77 -1.48 36.16
CA LYS A 232 -1.27 -2.53 35.27
C LYS A 232 0.25 -2.49 35.03
N GLN A 233 0.92 -1.37 35.29
CA GLN A 233 2.37 -1.22 35.15
C GLN A 233 3.17 -1.65 36.39
N CYS A 234 2.52 -1.90 37.54
CA CYS A 234 3.19 -2.36 38.77
C CYS A 234 3.11 -3.88 39.01
N GLU A 235 2.55 -4.67 38.09
CA GLU A 235 2.54 -6.13 38.21
C GLU A 235 3.44 -6.80 37.17
N LYS A 236 4.61 -7.27 37.66
CA LYS A 236 5.53 -8.35 37.21
C LYS A 236 6.97 -7.83 37.19
N LYS A 237 7.74 -7.95 38.29
CA LYS A 237 8.39 -9.13 38.94
C LYS A 237 9.42 -9.85 38.05
N GLU A 238 10.61 -9.93 38.64
CA GLU A 238 11.94 -10.36 38.19
C GLU A 238 12.07 -11.80 37.68
N THR A 239 13.28 -12.13 37.16
CA THR A 239 13.95 -13.46 37.01
C THR A 239 14.37 -13.71 35.55
N THR A 240 15.54 -14.25 35.16
CA THR A 240 16.90 -14.41 35.70
C THR A 240 17.76 -14.81 34.49
N THR A 241 18.95 -14.22 34.37
CA THR A 241 19.98 -14.54 33.36
C THR A 241 20.57 -15.93 33.61
N THR A 242 20.79 -16.73 32.57
CA THR A 242 21.83 -17.78 32.58
C THR A 242 22.47 -17.90 31.20
N THR A 243 23.78 -17.67 31.21
CA THR A 243 24.73 -17.74 30.10
C THR A 243 25.39 -19.11 30.10
N THR A 244 25.54 -19.76 28.95
CA THR A 244 26.60 -20.77 28.75
C THR A 244 27.13 -20.74 27.30
N VAL A 245 28.43 -20.48 27.23
CA VAL A 245 29.40 -20.63 26.13
C VAL A 245 29.79 -22.11 25.95
N VAL A 246 30.10 -22.55 24.71
CA VAL A 246 31.21 -23.45 24.24
C VAL A 246 31.10 -23.47 22.70
N ASP A 247 31.98 -22.82 21.92
CA ASP A 247 33.35 -23.17 21.47
C ASP A 247 33.44 -24.26 20.36
N SER A 248 34.27 -23.97 19.37
CA SER A 248 34.40 -24.61 18.06
C SER A 248 35.68 -25.42 17.97
N THR A 249 35.66 -26.68 17.50
CA THR A 249 36.75 -27.26 16.68
C THR A 249 36.35 -28.63 16.12
N GLY A 250 36.72 -28.93 14.86
CA GLY A 250 36.82 -30.33 14.39
C GLY A 250 36.49 -30.56 12.93
N SER A 251 37.53 -30.68 12.11
CA SER A 251 37.53 -30.98 10.67
C SER A 251 37.23 -32.46 10.35
N THR A 252 36.64 -32.72 9.16
CA THR A 252 37.09 -33.66 8.09
C THR A 252 35.95 -34.43 7.39
N THR A 253 36.12 -34.49 6.08
CA THR A 253 35.50 -35.31 5.01
C THR A 253 35.23 -36.78 5.36
N ASP A 254 34.09 -37.37 4.94
CA ASP A 254 33.99 -38.12 3.67
C ASP A 254 32.58 -38.72 3.41
N THR A 255 32.40 -39.13 2.15
CA THR A 255 31.21 -39.61 1.44
C THR A 255 30.66 -40.97 1.93
N ALA A 256 29.34 -41.10 2.13
CA ALA A 256 28.49 -42.22 1.63
C ALA A 256 27.04 -42.14 2.14
N ALA A 257 26.09 -42.36 1.23
CA ALA A 257 24.65 -42.40 1.45
C ALA A 257 24.21 -43.59 2.31
N THR A 258 23.21 -43.41 3.18
CA THR A 258 22.09 -44.35 3.45
C THR A 258 20.96 -43.61 4.22
N THR A 259 19.74 -43.98 3.85
CA THR A 259 18.38 -43.54 4.18
C THR A 259 17.94 -43.46 5.66
N ALA A 260 17.14 -42.43 6.01
CA ALA A 260 15.83 -42.44 6.72
C ALA A 260 15.45 -41.00 7.20
N PRO A 261 14.29 -40.77 7.84
CA PRO A 261 12.96 -40.46 7.31
C PRO A 261 12.59 -38.97 7.39
N GLY A 262 11.49 -38.62 6.71
CA GLY A 262 11.05 -37.25 6.43
C GLY A 262 10.76 -36.38 7.66
N ASP A 263 11.30 -35.18 7.60
CA ASP A 263 10.84 -34.02 8.34
C ASP A 263 10.23 -33.06 7.32
N THR A 264 8.91 -32.89 7.38
CA THR A 264 8.15 -31.96 6.53
C THR A 264 8.41 -30.54 7.04
N SER A 265 9.55 -29.97 6.67
CA SER A 265 9.70 -28.53 6.62
C SER A 265 8.95 -28.04 5.39
N ALA A 266 7.85 -27.33 5.64
CA ALA A 266 7.11 -26.59 4.64
C ALA A 266 8.04 -25.52 4.05
N THR A 267 8.70 -25.89 2.95
CA THR A 267 9.32 -24.96 2.01
C THR A 267 8.27 -23.98 1.56
N THR A 268 8.45 -22.71 1.94
CA THR A 268 7.80 -21.56 1.32
C THR A 268 8.10 -21.59 -0.17
N ALA A 269 7.21 -22.19 -0.95
CA ALA A 269 7.23 -22.11 -2.38
C ALA A 269 6.72 -20.72 -2.77
N THR A 270 7.63 -19.75 -2.86
CA THR A 270 7.46 -18.64 -3.80
C THR A 270 7.57 -19.27 -5.20
N THR A 271 6.49 -19.85 -5.69
CA THR A 271 6.41 -20.24 -7.09
C THR A 271 6.38 -18.96 -7.90
N THR A 272 7.45 -18.71 -8.65
CA THR A 272 7.47 -17.76 -9.75
C THR A 272 6.32 -18.13 -10.68
N ARG A 273 5.16 -17.47 -10.51
CA ARG A 273 3.97 -17.76 -11.31
C ARG A 273 4.25 -17.26 -12.72
N THR A 274 4.39 -18.18 -13.66
CA THR A 274 4.61 -17.84 -15.07
C THR A 274 3.27 -17.47 -15.71
N ASP A 275 3.20 -16.27 -16.29
CA ASP A 275 2.08 -15.86 -17.13
C ASP A 275 1.92 -16.87 -18.27
N GLU A 276 0.71 -17.41 -18.44
CA GLU A 276 0.40 -18.38 -19.49
C GLU A 276 -1.00 -18.12 -20.06
N ASN A 277 -1.16 -18.42 -21.35
CA ASN A 277 -2.46 -18.46 -21.98
C ASN A 277 -3.10 -19.82 -21.67
N ILE A 278 -4.10 -19.83 -20.81
CA ILE A 278 -4.78 -21.03 -20.34
C ILE A 278 -5.93 -21.36 -21.30
N ASP A 279 -5.92 -22.58 -21.86
CA ASP A 279 -6.92 -23.01 -22.83
C ASP A 279 -8.26 -23.40 -22.18
N LEU A 280 -9.28 -22.58 -22.42
CA LEU A 280 -10.68 -22.86 -22.14
C LEU A 280 -11.39 -23.29 -23.43
N ASN A 281 -11.25 -24.56 -23.81
CA ASN A 281 -11.94 -25.17 -24.97
C ASN A 281 -11.72 -24.37 -26.28
N GLY A 282 -10.50 -23.88 -26.52
CA GLY A 282 -10.14 -23.05 -27.67
C GLY A 282 -10.12 -21.55 -27.39
N VAL A 283 -10.58 -21.09 -26.22
CA VAL A 283 -10.48 -19.69 -25.77
C VAL A 283 -9.27 -19.54 -24.86
N MET A 284 -8.31 -18.70 -25.27
CA MET A 284 -7.12 -18.41 -24.46
C MET A 284 -7.47 -17.39 -23.37
N LEU A 285 -7.43 -17.81 -22.11
CA LEU A 285 -7.56 -16.94 -20.95
C LEU A 285 -6.18 -16.52 -20.46
N LYS A 286 -6.03 -15.25 -20.06
CA LYS A 286 -4.79 -14.78 -19.43
C LYS A 286 -4.79 -15.21 -17.96
N GLY A 287 -3.83 -15.99 -17.53
CA GLY A 287 -3.69 -16.37 -16.12
C GLY A 287 -2.31 -16.92 -15.81
N TYR A 288 -2.21 -17.65 -14.71
CA TYR A 288 -0.96 -18.26 -14.26
C TYR A 288 -1.05 -19.76 -14.31
N LYS A 289 0.06 -20.40 -14.68
CA LYS A 289 0.22 -21.83 -14.50
C LYS A 289 0.06 -22.21 -13.03
N GLY A 290 -0.86 -23.13 -12.72
CA GLY A 290 -1.22 -23.48 -11.36
C GLY A 290 -2.00 -22.39 -10.60
N GLY A 291 -2.41 -21.31 -11.26
CA GLY A 291 -3.33 -20.31 -10.72
C GLY A 291 -4.79 -20.78 -10.73
N MET A 292 -5.70 -19.92 -10.29
CA MET A 292 -7.12 -20.24 -10.14
C MET A 292 -7.74 -20.83 -11.41
N GLU A 293 -7.54 -20.17 -12.55
CA GLU A 293 -8.10 -20.57 -13.83
C GLU A 293 -7.63 -21.97 -14.27
N ASP A 294 -6.32 -22.21 -14.21
CA ASP A 294 -5.70 -23.46 -14.63
C ASP A 294 -6.19 -24.63 -13.76
N GLN A 295 -6.20 -24.42 -12.43
CA GLN A 295 -6.67 -25.43 -11.48
C GLN A 295 -8.15 -25.74 -11.63
N MET A 296 -9.00 -24.72 -11.83
CA MET A 296 -10.44 -24.91 -12.04
C MET A 296 -10.73 -25.63 -13.36
N ILE A 297 -10.09 -25.21 -14.46
CA ILE A 297 -10.28 -25.83 -15.77
C ILE A 297 -9.79 -27.28 -15.75
N THR A 298 -8.62 -27.53 -15.16
CA THR A 298 -8.07 -28.89 -15.01
C THR A 298 -9.04 -29.78 -14.24
N PHE A 299 -9.61 -29.29 -13.14
CA PHE A 299 -10.58 -30.05 -12.34
C PHE A 299 -11.92 -30.30 -13.04
N LEU A 300 -12.38 -29.35 -13.86
CA LEU A 300 -13.59 -29.52 -14.64
C LEU A 300 -13.38 -30.50 -15.81
N LYS A 301 -12.20 -30.47 -16.45
CA LYS A 301 -11.82 -31.36 -17.54
C LYS A 301 -11.50 -32.79 -17.07
N SER A 302 -11.00 -33.00 -15.84
CA SER A 302 -10.74 -34.34 -15.29
C SER A 302 -12.02 -35.17 -15.11
N GLY A 303 -13.18 -34.52 -15.06
CA GLY A 303 -14.47 -35.17 -14.77
C GLY A 303 -14.76 -35.31 -13.27
N ASP A 304 -13.85 -34.90 -12.39
CA ASP A 304 -14.01 -35.02 -10.94
C ASP A 304 -15.25 -34.27 -10.44
N TYR A 305 -15.51 -33.07 -10.97
CA TYR A 305 -16.74 -32.34 -10.64
C TYR A 305 -18.00 -33.14 -11.02
N LYS A 306 -18.02 -33.75 -12.21
CA LYS A 306 -19.19 -34.54 -12.66
C LYS A 306 -19.38 -35.78 -11.78
N ASN A 307 -18.28 -36.43 -11.42
CA ASN A 307 -18.27 -37.67 -10.64
C ASN A 307 -18.44 -37.48 -9.12
N ALA A 308 -18.29 -36.25 -8.60
CA ALA A 308 -18.50 -35.96 -7.18
C ALA A 308 -19.92 -36.34 -6.74
N ALA A 309 -20.05 -37.13 -5.66
CA ALA A 309 -21.35 -37.62 -5.19
C ALA A 309 -22.23 -36.49 -4.63
N ASP A 310 -21.63 -35.53 -3.91
CA ASP A 310 -22.32 -34.45 -3.19
C ASP A 310 -21.41 -33.24 -2.92
N ASP A 311 -21.92 -32.21 -2.22
CA ASP A 311 -21.14 -31.03 -1.80
C ASP A 311 -20.03 -31.39 -0.81
N ALA A 312 -20.15 -32.48 -0.05
CA ALA A 312 -19.16 -32.87 0.95
C ALA A 312 -17.86 -33.33 0.30
N ALA A 313 -17.93 -33.94 -0.89
CA ALA A 313 -16.75 -34.27 -1.69
C ALA A 313 -16.01 -33.04 -2.27
N LEU A 314 -16.66 -31.87 -2.31
CA LEU A 314 -16.12 -30.65 -2.93
C LEU A 314 -15.75 -29.55 -1.92
N LYS A 315 -16.15 -29.69 -0.65
CA LYS A 315 -16.07 -28.62 0.36
C LYS A 315 -14.64 -28.18 0.73
N ASP A 316 -13.67 -29.08 0.61
CA ASP A 316 -12.30 -28.86 1.06
C ASP A 316 -11.39 -28.29 -0.04
N LYS A 317 -11.88 -28.23 -1.29
CA LYS A 317 -11.08 -27.76 -2.44
C LYS A 317 -11.47 -26.33 -2.83
N TRP A 318 -10.71 -25.38 -2.28
CA TRP A 318 -10.80 -23.97 -2.62
C TRP A 318 -9.75 -23.58 -3.65
N TYR A 319 -10.16 -22.69 -4.55
CA TYR A 319 -9.32 -22.05 -5.55
C TYR A 319 -9.24 -20.58 -5.19
N ASP A 320 -8.05 -20.15 -4.78
CA ASP A 320 -7.79 -18.77 -4.35
C ASP A 320 -7.61 -17.89 -5.58
N PHE A 321 -8.23 -16.70 -5.58
CA PHE A 321 -7.94 -15.71 -6.62
C PHE A 321 -6.50 -15.23 -6.47
N ASP A 322 -5.79 -15.14 -7.59
CA ASP A 322 -4.39 -14.69 -7.61
C ASP A 322 -4.26 -13.16 -7.57
N HIS A 323 -5.23 -12.44 -8.14
CA HIS A 323 -5.18 -10.98 -8.34
C HIS A 323 -6.48 -10.25 -8.00
N VAL A 324 -7.48 -10.90 -7.39
CA VAL A 324 -8.70 -10.20 -6.93
C VAL A 324 -8.44 -9.53 -5.59
N ASN A 325 -8.02 -8.28 -5.66
CA ASN A 325 -7.80 -7.41 -4.52
C ASN A 325 -8.82 -6.28 -4.50
N PHE A 326 -9.20 -5.87 -3.29
CA PHE A 326 -10.03 -4.68 -3.08
C PHE A 326 -9.16 -3.52 -2.68
N LYS A 327 -9.50 -2.31 -3.13
CA LYS A 327 -8.86 -1.09 -2.67
C LYS A 327 -8.90 -1.00 -1.15
N MET A 328 -7.86 -0.43 -0.56
CA MET A 328 -7.78 -0.23 0.89
C MET A 328 -9.03 0.47 1.42
N GLY A 329 -9.63 -0.11 2.46
CA GLY A 329 -10.87 0.38 3.07
C GLY A 329 -12.16 0.11 2.27
N SER A 330 -12.07 -0.54 1.10
CA SER A 330 -13.23 -0.86 0.28
C SER A 330 -13.62 -2.34 0.35
N SER A 331 -14.92 -2.59 0.23
CA SER A 331 -15.53 -3.91 0.02
C SER A 331 -16.20 -4.04 -1.34
N THR A 332 -16.17 -2.97 -2.15
CA THR A 332 -16.92 -2.88 -3.42
C THR A 332 -16.10 -2.31 -4.57
N GLU A 333 -14.87 -1.87 -4.32
CA GLU A 333 -13.96 -1.39 -5.35
C GLU A 333 -12.75 -2.32 -5.46
N LEU A 334 -12.55 -2.85 -6.66
CA LEU A 334 -11.40 -3.68 -6.97
C LEU A 334 -10.18 -2.83 -7.33
N GLU A 335 -8.99 -3.39 -7.11
CA GLU A 335 -7.75 -2.85 -7.65
C GLU A 335 -7.70 -3.02 -9.18
N ALA A 336 -6.87 -2.23 -9.86
CA ALA A 336 -6.72 -2.34 -11.30
C ALA A 336 -6.13 -3.71 -11.67
N GLY A 337 -6.69 -4.37 -12.70
CA GLY A 337 -6.28 -5.72 -13.11
C GLY A 337 -7.12 -6.84 -12.49
N SER A 338 -7.69 -6.64 -11.29
CA SER A 338 -8.54 -7.64 -10.62
C SER A 338 -9.81 -8.01 -11.41
N GLN A 339 -10.34 -7.07 -12.20
CA GLN A 339 -11.52 -7.32 -13.02
C GLN A 339 -11.27 -8.42 -14.07
N GLY A 340 -10.06 -8.51 -14.63
CA GLY A 340 -9.73 -9.53 -15.64
C GLY A 340 -9.87 -10.95 -15.10
N GLN A 341 -9.52 -11.16 -13.82
CA GLN A 341 -9.65 -12.48 -13.20
C GLN A 341 -11.12 -12.87 -12.94
N LEU A 342 -11.97 -11.89 -12.62
CA LEU A 342 -13.42 -12.13 -12.54
C LEU A 342 -14.02 -12.44 -13.92
N ASP A 343 -13.55 -11.76 -14.96
CA ASP A 343 -14.01 -12.02 -16.34
C ASP A 343 -13.61 -13.43 -16.79
N ASN A 344 -12.41 -13.90 -16.41
CA ASN A 344 -11.99 -15.29 -16.63
C ASN A 344 -12.88 -16.29 -15.90
N LEU A 345 -13.20 -16.04 -14.62
CA LEU A 345 -14.14 -16.89 -13.88
C LEU A 345 -15.50 -16.96 -14.57
N VAL A 346 -16.02 -15.82 -15.06
CA VAL A 346 -17.26 -15.79 -15.84
C VAL A 346 -17.14 -16.63 -17.11
N ALA A 347 -16.02 -16.54 -17.84
CA ALA A 347 -15.78 -17.35 -19.03
C ALA A 347 -15.79 -18.85 -18.71
N ILE A 348 -15.10 -19.26 -17.64
CA ILE A 348 -15.08 -20.65 -17.16
C ILE A 348 -16.51 -21.12 -16.84
N LEU A 349 -17.27 -20.36 -16.06
CA LEU A 349 -18.64 -20.72 -15.69
C LEU A 349 -19.57 -20.82 -16.91
N LYS A 350 -19.41 -19.95 -17.92
CA LYS A 350 -20.16 -20.04 -19.18
C LYS A 350 -19.80 -21.28 -20.00
N ALA A 351 -18.53 -21.67 -20.01
CA ALA A 351 -18.08 -22.88 -20.72
C ALA A 351 -18.53 -24.18 -20.03
N PHE A 352 -18.81 -24.13 -18.72
CA PHE A 352 -19.28 -25.26 -17.92
C PHE A 352 -20.60 -24.94 -17.21
N PRO A 353 -21.75 -24.94 -17.92
CA PRO A 353 -23.03 -24.48 -17.39
C PRO A 353 -23.55 -25.31 -16.20
N ASP A 354 -23.16 -26.58 -16.10
CA ASP A 354 -23.52 -27.45 -14.98
C ASP A 354 -22.69 -27.17 -13.70
N ALA A 355 -21.59 -26.43 -13.84
CA ALA A 355 -20.71 -26.11 -12.72
C ALA A 355 -21.37 -25.08 -11.80
N LYS A 356 -21.42 -25.40 -10.51
CA LYS A 356 -21.89 -24.51 -9.45
C LYS A 356 -20.75 -24.24 -8.47
N ILE A 357 -20.74 -23.05 -7.89
CA ILE A 357 -19.70 -22.59 -6.98
C ILE A 357 -20.26 -21.93 -5.72
N LYS A 358 -19.43 -21.87 -4.68
CA LYS A 358 -19.58 -20.98 -3.52
C LYS A 358 -18.37 -20.06 -3.45
N ILE A 359 -18.60 -18.84 -2.96
CA ILE A 359 -17.57 -17.79 -2.83
C ILE A 359 -17.25 -17.63 -1.34
N GLY A 360 -15.96 -17.54 -1.03
CA GLY A 360 -15.44 -17.34 0.32
C GLY A 360 -14.60 -16.06 0.39
N GLY A 361 -14.82 -15.24 1.41
CA GLY A 361 -13.97 -14.09 1.72
C GLY A 361 -13.21 -14.30 3.03
N TYR A 362 -11.94 -13.92 3.05
CA TYR A 362 -11.04 -14.10 4.19
C TYR A 362 -10.31 -12.80 4.51
N THR A 363 -10.05 -12.58 5.80
CA THR A 363 -9.26 -11.45 6.30
C THR A 363 -8.09 -11.95 7.13
N ASP A 364 -7.12 -11.08 7.38
CA ASP A 364 -6.11 -11.35 8.41
C ASP A 364 -6.68 -11.20 9.83
N LYS A 365 -5.87 -11.53 10.84
CA LYS A 365 -6.24 -11.47 12.27
C LYS A 365 -6.29 -10.07 12.86
N THR A 366 -6.07 -9.01 12.07
CA THR A 366 -6.07 -7.65 12.62
C THR A 366 -7.49 -7.12 12.81
N GLY A 367 -7.67 -6.26 13.80
CA GLY A 367 -8.96 -5.64 14.07
C GLY A 367 -9.95 -6.53 14.82
N ASN A 368 -11.23 -6.18 14.72
CA ASN A 368 -12.31 -6.88 15.41
C ASN A 368 -12.94 -7.93 14.50
N GLU A 369 -13.14 -9.15 15.02
CA GLU A 369 -13.66 -10.27 14.21
C GLU A 369 -15.04 -10.01 13.62
N ALA A 370 -15.95 -9.36 14.35
CA ALA A 370 -17.27 -9.05 13.80
C ALA A 370 -17.19 -8.05 12.63
N SER A 371 -16.24 -7.13 12.66
CA SER A 371 -15.95 -6.23 11.53
C SER A 371 -15.33 -6.99 10.36
N ASN A 372 -14.42 -7.93 10.64
CA ASN A 372 -13.77 -8.77 9.62
C ASN A 372 -14.76 -9.69 8.90
N VAL A 373 -15.69 -10.31 9.63
CA VAL A 373 -16.78 -11.10 9.04
C VAL A 373 -17.66 -10.23 8.15
N LYS A 374 -18.06 -9.03 8.62
CA LYS A 374 -18.85 -8.10 7.79
C LYS A 374 -18.11 -7.67 6.53
N LEU A 375 -16.83 -7.36 6.63
CA LEU A 375 -15.99 -6.94 5.51
C LEU A 375 -15.83 -8.06 4.47
N SER A 376 -15.45 -9.26 4.92
CA SER A 376 -15.29 -10.43 4.06
C SER A 376 -16.61 -10.84 3.42
N GLN A 377 -17.72 -10.75 4.14
CA GLN A 377 -19.06 -11.02 3.60
C GLN A 377 -19.41 -10.04 2.49
N ALA A 378 -19.24 -8.74 2.72
CA ALA A 378 -19.51 -7.71 1.72
C ALA A 378 -18.68 -7.91 0.42
N ARG A 379 -17.43 -8.34 0.56
CA ARG A 379 -16.56 -8.67 -0.59
C ARG A 379 -17.03 -9.92 -1.34
N ALA A 380 -17.44 -10.96 -0.62
CA ALA A 380 -18.00 -12.17 -1.23
C ALA A 380 -19.31 -11.87 -1.97
N ASP A 381 -20.18 -11.05 -1.38
CA ASP A 381 -21.44 -10.60 -1.98
C ASP A 381 -21.22 -9.72 -3.21
N PHE A 382 -20.18 -8.89 -3.20
CA PHE A 382 -19.77 -8.11 -4.36
C PHE A 382 -19.43 -9.02 -5.55
N ILE A 383 -18.61 -10.05 -5.33
CA ILE A 383 -18.26 -11.02 -6.40
C ILE A 383 -19.51 -11.75 -6.88
N LYS A 384 -20.37 -12.23 -5.97
CA LYS A 384 -21.63 -12.88 -6.33
C LYS A 384 -22.52 -11.97 -7.20
N SER A 385 -22.60 -10.69 -6.84
CA SER A 385 -23.35 -9.68 -7.59
C SER A 385 -22.73 -9.42 -8.97
N ALA A 386 -21.41 -9.41 -9.08
CA ALA A 386 -20.72 -9.28 -10.37
C ALA A 386 -21.03 -10.48 -11.29
N LEU A 387 -21.00 -11.70 -10.75
CA LEU A 387 -21.38 -12.92 -11.49
C LEU A 387 -22.84 -12.90 -11.94
N ALA A 388 -23.75 -12.40 -11.10
CA ALA A 388 -25.16 -12.22 -11.47
C ALA A 388 -25.32 -11.24 -12.64
N LYS A 389 -24.65 -10.08 -12.59
CA LYS A 389 -24.65 -9.09 -13.68
C LYS A 389 -24.06 -9.65 -14.98
N ALA A 390 -23.11 -10.58 -14.88
CA ALA A 390 -22.47 -11.22 -16.03
C ALA A 390 -23.24 -12.41 -16.63
N GLY A 391 -24.41 -12.76 -16.03
CA GLY A 391 -25.30 -13.81 -16.52
C GLY A 391 -25.03 -15.21 -15.97
N VAL A 392 -24.11 -15.37 -15.01
CA VAL A 392 -23.74 -16.67 -14.40
C VAL A 392 -24.13 -16.76 -12.92
N GLY A 393 -24.98 -15.86 -12.44
CA GLY A 393 -25.36 -15.79 -11.02
C GLY A 393 -26.04 -17.04 -10.47
N ALA A 394 -26.79 -17.78 -11.30
CA ALA A 394 -27.43 -19.03 -10.90
C ALA A 394 -26.43 -20.14 -10.54
N GLN A 395 -25.20 -20.04 -11.06
CA GLN A 395 -24.10 -20.95 -10.73
C GLN A 395 -23.45 -20.61 -9.37
N ALA A 396 -23.62 -19.39 -8.85
CA ALA A 396 -23.09 -18.97 -7.55
C ALA A 396 -24.10 -19.22 -6.41
N LEU A 397 -24.06 -20.42 -5.83
CA LEU A 397 -25.03 -20.87 -4.82
C LEU A 397 -24.97 -20.03 -3.54
N GLY A 398 -23.80 -19.54 -3.17
CA GLY A 398 -23.58 -18.85 -1.90
C GLY A 398 -22.33 -17.97 -1.91
N ALA A 399 -22.33 -17.01 -1.00
CA ALA A 399 -21.20 -16.15 -0.69
C ALA A 399 -21.12 -16.03 0.83
N GLU A 400 -19.95 -16.34 1.41
CA GLU A 400 -19.75 -16.35 2.86
C GLU A 400 -18.45 -15.63 3.23
N GLY A 401 -18.56 -14.71 4.18
CA GLY A 401 -17.42 -14.06 4.81
C GLY A 401 -16.96 -14.81 6.04
N TYR A 402 -15.75 -15.35 6.00
CA TYR A 402 -15.20 -16.12 7.11
C TYR A 402 -14.38 -15.28 8.10
N GLY A 403 -14.21 -13.99 7.86
CA GLY A 403 -13.40 -13.11 8.69
C GLY A 403 -11.98 -13.65 8.85
N SER A 404 -11.45 -13.61 10.08
CA SER A 404 -10.11 -14.09 10.38
C SER A 404 -10.06 -15.56 10.83
N LYS A 405 -11.18 -16.27 10.76
CA LYS A 405 -11.31 -17.67 11.23
C LYS A 405 -10.25 -18.60 10.63
N PHE A 406 -9.87 -18.39 9.38
CA PHE A 406 -8.89 -19.20 8.66
C PHE A 406 -7.52 -18.53 8.52
N ALA A 407 -7.33 -17.38 9.17
CA ALA A 407 -6.05 -16.69 9.14
C ALA A 407 -4.99 -17.52 9.86
N THR A 408 -3.89 -17.78 9.18
CA THR A 408 -2.79 -18.59 9.69
C THR A 408 -1.70 -17.73 10.32
N VAL A 409 -1.51 -16.51 9.79
CA VAL A 409 -0.48 -15.58 10.22
C VAL A 409 -0.90 -14.88 11.52
N ASP A 410 0.07 -14.57 12.37
CA ASP A 410 -0.18 -13.88 13.64
C ASP A 410 -0.59 -12.43 13.41
N ALA A 411 -1.47 -11.89 14.28
CA ALA A 411 -1.92 -10.50 14.19
C ALA A 411 -0.77 -9.49 14.32
N LYS A 412 0.33 -9.84 15.01
CA LYS A 412 1.51 -9.00 15.22
C LYS A 412 2.56 -9.12 14.11
N ALA A 413 2.40 -10.07 13.19
CA ALA A 413 3.30 -10.21 12.04
C ALA A 413 3.27 -8.96 11.15
N SER A 414 4.25 -8.85 10.25
CA SER A 414 4.27 -7.75 9.28
C SER A 414 3.04 -7.78 8.37
N ASP A 415 2.70 -6.64 7.78
CA ASP A 415 1.56 -6.60 6.85
C ASP A 415 1.78 -7.47 5.62
N ALA A 416 3.02 -7.55 5.14
CA ALA A 416 3.42 -8.39 4.01
C ALA A 416 3.16 -9.88 4.30
N GLU A 417 3.48 -10.35 5.50
CA GLU A 417 3.19 -11.73 5.91
C GLU A 417 1.68 -11.97 5.99
N ARG A 418 0.94 -11.06 6.64
CA ARG A 418 -0.52 -11.18 6.79
C ARG A 418 -1.29 -11.07 5.48
N ALA A 419 -0.69 -10.51 4.43
CA ALA A 419 -1.31 -10.42 3.12
C ALA A 419 -1.75 -11.79 2.58
N ALA A 420 -1.06 -12.87 2.96
CA ALA A 420 -1.41 -14.24 2.56
C ALA A 420 -2.79 -14.70 3.08
N ASP A 421 -3.28 -14.13 4.19
CA ASP A 421 -4.59 -14.45 4.76
C ASP A 421 -5.73 -13.60 4.17
N ARG A 422 -5.40 -12.48 3.51
CA ARG A 422 -6.37 -11.56 2.89
C ARG A 422 -6.67 -11.99 1.46
N LYS A 423 -7.64 -12.88 1.28
CA LYS A 423 -7.95 -13.43 -0.03
C LYS A 423 -9.43 -13.65 -0.26
N MET A 424 -9.77 -13.75 -1.54
CA MET A 424 -11.06 -14.27 -2.00
C MET A 424 -10.80 -15.64 -2.61
N SER A 425 -11.77 -16.53 -2.47
CA SER A 425 -11.65 -17.88 -3.04
C SER A 425 -13.00 -18.36 -3.54
N VAL A 426 -12.96 -19.33 -4.45
CA VAL A 426 -14.15 -20.06 -4.91
C VAL A 426 -13.95 -21.55 -4.71
N ARG A 427 -15.04 -22.27 -4.48
CA ARG A 427 -15.03 -23.74 -4.54
C ARG A 427 -16.21 -24.22 -5.36
N PHE A 428 -16.07 -25.39 -5.97
CA PHE A 428 -17.22 -26.06 -6.58
C PHE A 428 -18.19 -26.56 -5.50
N ALA A 429 -19.46 -26.68 -5.87
CA ALA A 429 -20.54 -27.11 -5.00
C ALA A 429 -21.58 -27.90 -5.80
N LYS A 430 -22.38 -28.74 -5.13
CA LYS A 430 -23.50 -29.47 -5.74
C LYS A 430 -24.81 -29.25 -5.00
#